data_AF-A0A2T7HAD0-F1
#
_entry.id   AF-A0A2T7HAD0-F1
#
_cell.length_a   1.000
_cell.length_b   1.000
_cell.length_c   1.000
_cell.angle_alpha   90.00
_cell.angle_beta   90.00
_cell.angle_gamma   90.00
#
_symmetry.space_group_name_H-M   'P 1'
#
loop_
_entity.id
_entity.type
_entity.pdbx_description
1 polymer ?
#
loop_
_entity_poly.entity_id
_entity_poly.type
_entity_poly.pdbx_seq_one_letter_code
_entity_poly.pdbx_strand_id
1 'polypeptide(L)' 'MIGLDGPGRERRLEFCEEELARRLEEWISSHQVADSGYARLFRDRVQGADTGAGFDFLKGCRRFAVPKDSH' A
#
# COMPACT_ATOMS: atom_id res chain seq x y z
N MET A 1 5.25 -20.92 -13.14
CA MET A 1 6.70 -20.58 -13.14
C MET A 1 6.84 -19.07 -12.93
N ILE A 2 8.01 -18.55 -12.60
CA ILE A 2 8.25 -17.09 -12.48
C ILE A 2 9.29 -16.70 -13.53
N GLY A 3 8.92 -15.79 -14.42
CA GLY A 3 9.79 -15.23 -15.46
C GLY A 3 10.34 -13.85 -15.06
N LEU A 4 11.61 -13.62 -15.32
CA LEU A 4 12.30 -12.35 -15.08
C LEU A 4 13.11 -11.95 -16.30
N ASP A 5 12.77 -10.81 -16.92
CA ASP A 5 13.53 -10.17 -17.98
C ASP A 5 14.01 -8.79 -17.52
N GLY A 6 15.30 -8.70 -17.21
CA GLY A 6 15.93 -7.44 -16.78
C GLY A 6 15.95 -6.39 -17.89
N PRO A 7 16.56 -6.68 -19.07
CA PRO A 7 16.57 -5.78 -20.21
C PRO A 7 15.17 -5.32 -20.67
N GLY A 8 14.21 -6.23 -20.77
CA GLY A 8 12.82 -5.93 -21.13
C GLY A 8 12.02 -5.26 -20.00
N ARG A 9 12.58 -5.23 -18.78
CA ARG A 9 11.92 -4.74 -17.55
C ARG A 9 10.60 -5.44 -17.25
N GLU A 10 10.52 -6.71 -17.58
CA GLU A 10 9.31 -7.52 -17.39
C GLU A 10 9.50 -8.52 -16.25
N ARG A 11 8.46 -8.66 -15.44
CA ARG A 11 8.32 -9.73 -14.46
C ARG A 11 6.95 -10.33 -14.64
N ARG A 12 6.88 -11.65 -14.90
CA ARG A 12 5.63 -12.33 -15.19
C ARG A 12 5.46 -13.56 -14.31
N LEU A 13 4.23 -13.76 -13.84
CA LEU A 13 3.79 -15.00 -13.26
C LEU A 13 3.17 -15.86 -14.37
N GLU A 14 3.67 -17.06 -14.57
CA GLU A 14 3.17 -17.97 -15.59
C GLU A 14 2.08 -18.87 -15.01
N PHE A 15 0.89 -18.29 -14.84
CA PHE A 15 -0.37 -18.98 -14.54
C PHE A 15 -1.41 -18.57 -15.59
N CYS A 16 -2.45 -19.37 -15.79
CA CYS A 16 -3.61 -18.90 -16.54
C CYS A 16 -4.42 -17.92 -15.69
N GLU A 17 -5.14 -17.02 -16.36
CA GLU A 17 -5.94 -15.99 -15.69
C GLU A 17 -7.03 -16.61 -14.79
N GLU A 18 -7.61 -17.75 -15.20
CA GLU A 18 -8.66 -18.43 -14.43
C GLU A 18 -8.13 -18.93 -13.08
N GLU A 19 -6.92 -19.50 -13.05
CA GLU A 19 -6.30 -19.97 -11.81
C GLU A 19 -5.84 -18.81 -10.93
N LEU A 20 -5.34 -17.71 -11.52
CA LEU A 20 -4.98 -16.52 -10.77
C LEU A 20 -6.21 -15.90 -10.09
N ALA A 21 -7.33 -15.77 -10.82
CA ALA A 21 -8.58 -15.26 -10.28
C ALA A 21 -9.07 -16.13 -9.12
N ARG A 22 -9.12 -17.45 -9.29
CA ARG A 22 -9.52 -18.40 -8.23
C ARG A 22 -8.67 -18.25 -6.97
N ARG A 23 -7.35 -18.11 -7.11
CA ARG A 23 -6.44 -17.92 -5.96
C ARG A 23 -6.64 -16.58 -5.25
N LEU A 24 -6.94 -15.51 -6.00
CA LEU A 24 -7.20 -14.20 -5.43
C LEU A 24 -8.52 -14.18 -4.64
N GLU A 25 -9.52 -14.93 -5.08
CA GLU A 25 -10.79 -15.11 -4.34
C GLU A 25 -10.57 -15.86 -3.02
N GLU A 26 -9.70 -16.86 -3.00
CA GLU A 26 -9.35 -17.63 -1.80
C GLU A 26 -8.34 -16.90 -0.89
N TRP A 27 -7.80 -15.76 -1.31
CA TRP A 27 -6.72 -15.09 -0.60
C TRP A 27 -7.20 -14.36 0.66
N ILE A 28 -6.56 -14.69 1.78
CA ILE A 28 -6.77 -14.03 3.07
C ILE A 28 -5.42 -13.50 3.57
N SER A 29 -5.38 -12.23 3.99
CA SER A 29 -4.18 -11.64 4.56
C SER A 29 -3.78 -12.35 5.86
N SER A 30 -2.57 -12.88 5.93
CA SER A 30 -2.03 -13.58 7.11
C SER A 30 -1.38 -12.64 8.14
N HIS A 31 -1.25 -11.36 7.83
CA HIS A 31 -0.52 -10.41 8.68
C HIS A 31 -1.36 -9.91 9.85
N GLN A 32 -0.84 -10.07 11.08
CA GLN A 32 -1.45 -9.52 12.30
C GLN A 32 -1.65 -8.00 12.20
N VAL A 33 -2.87 -7.56 12.46
CA VAL A 33 -3.25 -6.14 12.50
C VAL A 33 -3.11 -5.68 13.95
N ALA A 34 -2.37 -4.60 14.18
CA ALA A 34 -2.35 -3.98 15.50
C ALA A 34 -3.74 -3.44 15.85
N ASP A 35 -4.19 -3.63 17.09
CA ASP A 35 -5.54 -3.20 17.50
C ASP A 35 -5.68 -1.67 17.60
N SER A 36 -4.59 -0.96 17.93
CA SER A 36 -4.62 0.47 18.16
C SER A 36 -3.24 1.15 18.00
N GLY A 37 -3.20 2.45 18.28
CA GLY A 37 -1.98 3.25 18.31
C GLY A 37 -1.40 3.55 16.93
N TYR A 38 -0.14 3.97 16.90
CA TYR A 38 0.52 4.35 15.66
C TYR A 38 0.64 3.16 14.68
N ALA A 39 0.83 1.93 15.17
CA ALA A 39 0.90 0.76 14.32
C ALA A 39 -0.39 0.53 13.53
N ARG A 40 -1.56 0.76 14.16
CA ARG A 40 -2.86 0.75 13.48
C ARG A 40 -2.95 1.88 12.46
N LEU A 41 -2.62 3.12 12.85
CA LEU A 41 -2.63 4.28 11.97
C LEU A 41 -1.76 4.06 10.73
N PHE A 42 -0.53 3.57 10.92
CA PHE A 42 0.41 3.25 9.86
C PHE A 42 -0.20 2.28 8.86
N ARG A 43 -0.67 1.12 9.35
CA ARG A 43 -1.25 0.10 8.48
C ARG A 43 -2.49 0.57 7.72
N ASP A 44 -3.34 1.36 8.36
CA ASP A 44 -4.60 1.80 7.76
C ASP A 44 -4.41 2.92 6.72
N ARG A 45 -3.34 3.73 6.84
CA ARG A 45 -3.23 5.00 6.10
C ARG A 45 -1.99 5.12 5.22
N VAL A 46 -1.03 4.19 5.31
CA VAL A 46 0.15 4.17 4.44
C VAL A 46 -0.23 3.71 3.03
N GLN A 47 0.36 4.33 2.02
CA GLN A 47 0.16 3.97 0.62
C GLN A 47 1.30 3.11 0.07
N GLY A 48 1.11 2.54 -1.12
CA GLY A 48 2.13 1.73 -1.78
C GLY A 48 3.41 2.51 -2.12
N ALA A 49 4.51 1.77 -2.26
CA ALA A 49 5.83 2.34 -2.60
C ALA A 49 5.86 2.97 -4.00
N ASP A 50 5.00 2.53 -4.90
CA ASP A 50 4.74 3.15 -6.21
C ASP A 50 4.28 4.62 -6.08
N THR A 51 3.68 4.97 -4.93
CA THR A 51 3.29 6.35 -4.59
C THR A 51 4.16 7.01 -3.53
N GLY A 52 5.30 6.40 -3.18
CA GLY A 52 6.27 6.95 -2.23
C GLY A 52 6.10 6.52 -0.76
N ALA A 53 5.26 5.51 -0.48
CA ALA A 53 5.09 4.92 0.87
C ALA A 53 4.73 5.94 1.98
N GLY A 54 4.05 7.02 1.62
CA GLY A 54 3.59 8.06 2.55
C GLY A 54 2.20 7.79 3.10
N PHE A 55 1.80 8.59 4.10
CA PHE A 55 0.43 8.66 4.57
C PHE A 55 -0.46 9.41 3.57
N ASP A 56 -1.61 8.83 3.25
CA ASP A 56 -2.56 9.42 2.31
C ASP A 56 -3.03 10.83 2.72
N PHE A 57 -3.33 11.03 4.01
CA PHE A 57 -3.82 12.27 4.59
C PHE A 57 -2.73 13.33 4.75
N LEU A 58 -1.46 12.98 4.51
CA LEU A 58 -0.34 13.92 4.54
C LEU A 58 0.05 14.45 3.17
N LYS A 59 -0.54 13.94 2.08
CA LYS A 59 -0.25 14.41 0.72
C LYS A 59 -0.60 15.88 0.53
N GLY A 60 0.24 16.59 -0.23
CA GLY A 60 0.05 18.01 -0.56
C GLY A 60 0.74 18.98 0.40
N CYS A 61 0.34 20.25 0.34
CA CYS A 61 0.89 21.33 1.16
C CYS A 61 -0.22 22.01 1.98
N ARG A 62 -0.03 22.10 3.31
CA ARG A 62 -0.99 22.74 4.23
C ARG A 62 -0.78 24.23 4.42
N ARG A 63 0.22 24.82 3.75
CA ARG A 63 0.59 26.24 3.82
C ARG A 63 0.83 26.69 5.28
N PHE A 64 0.93 28.00 5.48
CA PHE A 64 1.28 28.63 6.75
C PHE A 64 0.16 29.57 7.21
N ALA A 65 -1.00 29.01 7.56
CA ALA A 65 -2.07 29.80 8.16
C ALA A 65 -1.76 30.06 9.64
N VAL A 66 -1.99 31.29 10.11
CA VAL A 66 -1.87 31.64 11.53
C VAL A 66 -3.01 30.93 12.29
N PRO A 67 -2.71 30.15 13.35
CA PRO A 67 -3.73 29.45 14.12
C PRO A 67 -4.59 30.42 14.95
N LYS A 68 -5.68 29.89 15.51
CA LYS A 68 -6.51 30.63 16.48
C LYS A 68 -5.68 31.03 17.70
N ASP A 69 -6.11 32.08 18.39
CA ASP A 69 -5.56 32.44 19.69
C ASP A 69 -5.68 31.24 20.65
N SER A 70 -4.66 31.04 21.48
CA SER A 70 -4.56 29.88 22.37
C SER A 70 -5.33 30.07 23.68
N HIS A 71 -5.76 31.29 23.97
CA HIS A 71 -6.38 31.68 25.24
C HIS A 71 -7.52 32.70 25.06
#